data_AF-A0A846TAV7-F1
#
_entry.id   AF-A0A846TAV7-F1
#
_cell.length_a   1.000
_cell.length_b   1.000
_cell.length_c   1.000
_cell.angle_alpha   90.00
_cell.angle_beta   90.00
_cell.angle_gamma   90.00
#
_symmetry.space_group_name_H-M   'P 1'
#
loop_
_entity.id
_entity.type
_entity.pdbx_description
1 polymer ?
#
loop_
_entity_poly.entity_id
_entity_poly.type
_entity_poly.pdbx_seq_one_letter_code
_entity_poly.pdbx_strand_id
1 'polypeptide(L)'
;MKIVMTALGSGGDVFPFIALGQVLQQRGHTVALLANPHFADAVAQAGLSLVALSTEDEYLAALRQPELWHPRRGFAVLWRQLMALTPPILATLEAQIIPGQTVLVGSTLSLATRLAQERHGLPAAMMHLKLHWLLETLLLIQHCAEKVIIFCEFRAIQRLLKHYIEQAFGFSPDIINGDSKASTTAADSRQKGIKAFQAKAGFGAIILSPVAVGFGVNIQAANHVIHYTRHWNPAKEDQATDRAYRIGATKDVHVYYPVTHAEDFTTFDMKLHQLLSRKRELAQDMLNGAGEISPNDFNLADVIPASDSLAFKETITLDDALQMRPDYFEGLVAALWQQQGFSEVQRTPGSGDHGIDVVALQRPDGALIQCKTSSSENAQLGWDAIKEVVAGAATYQRRHPEVTFKKICVTNQFFNANAQRHAENNNVALYDQHGLAQLLKNCPVRLLDVERLLYTQWDQA
;
A
#
# COMPACT_ATOMS: atom_id res chain seq x y z
N MET A 1 22.34 29.68 -4.69
CA MET A 1 22.55 28.70 -3.60
C MET A 1 22.45 27.30 -4.17
N LYS A 2 23.20 26.35 -3.62
CA LYS A 2 23.13 24.93 -3.96
C LYS A 2 22.12 24.25 -3.04
N ILE A 3 21.14 23.57 -3.62
CA ILE A 3 20.17 22.77 -2.87
C ILE A 3 20.54 21.31 -3.07
N VAL A 4 20.85 20.63 -1.97
CA VAL A 4 21.15 19.19 -1.99
C VAL A 4 19.94 18.47 -1.43
N MET A 5 19.24 17.78 -2.32
CA MET A 5 17.98 17.11 -2.00
C MET A 5 18.23 15.61 -1.84
N THR A 6 17.68 14.97 -0.82
CA THR A 6 17.78 13.52 -0.59
C THR A 6 16.39 12.90 -0.57
N ALA A 7 16.10 12.08 -1.58
CA ALA A 7 14.85 11.35 -1.71
C ALA A 7 15.13 9.85 -1.60
N LEU A 8 14.43 9.18 -0.67
CA LEU A 8 14.55 7.75 -0.40
C LEU A 8 13.17 7.13 -0.44
N GLY A 9 13.01 6.06 -1.21
CA GLY A 9 11.78 5.29 -1.27
C GLY A 9 11.31 5.03 -2.70
N SER A 10 10.00 4.87 -2.83
CA SER A 10 9.30 4.57 -4.09
C SER A 10 9.11 5.83 -4.95
N GLY A 11 8.45 5.71 -6.11
CA GLY A 11 8.06 6.86 -6.92
C GLY A 11 7.31 7.93 -6.13
N GLY A 12 6.44 7.53 -5.19
CA GLY A 12 5.72 8.47 -4.31
C GLY A 12 6.64 9.33 -3.42
N ASP A 13 7.85 8.85 -3.14
CA ASP A 13 8.86 9.58 -2.38
C ASP A 13 9.79 10.41 -3.27
N VAL A 14 10.03 9.98 -4.52
CA VAL A 14 11.04 10.59 -5.40
C VAL A 14 10.46 11.62 -6.37
N PHE A 15 9.33 11.36 -7.02
CA PHE A 15 8.73 12.30 -7.98
C PHE A 15 8.44 13.69 -7.38
N PRO A 16 7.96 13.82 -6.12
CA PRO A 16 7.78 15.14 -5.53
C PRO A 16 9.08 15.93 -5.39
N PHE A 17 10.22 15.26 -5.18
CA PHE A 17 11.53 15.92 -5.16
C PHE A 17 12.01 16.31 -6.55
N ILE A 18 11.67 15.53 -7.59
CA ILE A 18 11.93 15.90 -8.98
C ILE A 18 11.17 17.20 -9.30
N ALA A 19 9.86 17.24 -9.02
CA ALA A 19 9.04 18.43 -9.25
C ALA A 19 9.56 19.65 -8.45
N LEU A 20 9.89 19.47 -7.16
CA LEU A 20 10.49 20.52 -6.34
C LEU A 20 11.81 21.02 -6.93
N GLY A 21 12.65 20.10 -7.41
CA GLY A 21 13.92 20.42 -8.05
C GLY A 21 13.76 21.30 -9.28
N GLN A 22 12.80 20.99 -10.16
CA GLN A 22 12.51 21.79 -11.34
C GLN A 22 12.10 23.21 -10.97
N VAL A 23 11.20 23.36 -10.00
CA VAL A 23 10.75 24.69 -9.53
C VAL A 23 11.92 25.47 -8.91
N LEU A 24 12.79 24.81 -8.16
CA LEU A 24 13.99 25.44 -7.58
C LEU A 24 15.00 25.86 -8.65
N GLN A 25 15.22 25.04 -9.69
CA GLN A 25 16.06 25.40 -10.83
C GLN A 25 15.50 26.60 -11.60
N GLN A 26 14.18 26.64 -11.84
CA GLN A 26 13.51 27.78 -12.47
C GLN A 26 13.67 29.07 -11.66
N ARG A 27 13.82 28.97 -10.33
CA ARG A 27 14.13 30.08 -9.43
C ARG A 27 15.62 30.43 -9.35
N GLY A 28 16.47 29.80 -10.18
CA GLY A 28 17.91 30.09 -10.27
C GLY A 28 18.79 29.34 -9.26
N HIS A 29 18.26 28.31 -8.58
CA HIS A 29 19.06 27.48 -7.68
C HIS A 29 19.75 26.34 -8.42
N THR A 30 20.97 25.99 -7.99
CA THR A 30 21.63 24.76 -8.44
C THR A 30 21.10 23.60 -7.62
N VAL A 31 20.56 22.57 -8.24
CA VAL A 31 19.94 21.44 -7.54
C VAL A 31 20.71 20.15 -7.82
N ALA A 32 21.07 19.44 -6.75
CA ALA A 32 21.57 18.07 -6.81
C ALA A 32 20.56 17.15 -6.12
N LEU A 33 19.99 16.21 -6.85
CA LEU A 33 19.04 15.24 -6.32
C LEU A 33 19.75 13.91 -6.07
N LEU A 34 19.89 13.58 -4.80
CA LEU A 34 20.36 12.29 -4.31
C LEU A 34 19.16 11.34 -4.29
N ALA A 35 19.14 10.40 -5.23
CA ALA A 35 18.11 9.38 -5.37
C ALA A 35 18.70 8.10 -5.98
N ASN A 36 17.89 7.05 -6.11
CA ASN A 36 18.32 5.83 -6.77
C ASN A 36 18.39 6.01 -8.31
N PRO A 37 19.38 5.42 -9.01
CA PRO A 37 19.49 5.43 -10.47
C PRO A 37 18.28 4.93 -11.25
N HIS A 38 17.41 4.12 -10.63
CA HIS A 38 16.13 3.72 -11.22
C HIS A 38 15.29 4.91 -11.73
N PHE A 39 15.43 6.08 -11.11
CA PHE A 39 14.72 7.30 -11.50
C PHE A 39 15.54 8.20 -12.46
N ALA A 40 16.68 7.75 -12.97
CA ALA A 40 17.59 8.58 -13.76
C ALA A 40 16.93 9.22 -14.98
N ASP A 41 16.10 8.47 -15.71
CA ASP A 41 15.38 8.99 -16.87
C ASP A 41 14.44 10.13 -16.50
N ALA A 42 13.66 9.97 -15.42
CA ALA A 42 12.76 11.01 -14.93
C ALA A 42 13.52 12.26 -14.45
N VAL A 43 14.63 12.07 -13.75
CA VAL A 43 15.50 13.17 -13.27
C VAL A 43 16.14 13.91 -14.46
N ALA A 44 16.58 13.18 -15.49
CA ALA A 44 17.17 13.75 -16.70
C ALA A 44 16.14 14.51 -17.54
N GLN A 45 14.92 13.97 -17.71
CA GLN A 45 13.80 14.66 -18.35
C GLN A 45 13.44 15.96 -17.63
N ALA A 46 13.60 15.98 -16.31
CA ALA A 46 13.41 17.17 -15.49
C ALA A 46 14.57 18.19 -15.56
N GLY A 47 15.68 17.87 -16.25
CA GLY A 47 16.86 18.73 -16.34
C GLY A 47 17.68 18.81 -15.06
N LEU A 48 17.49 17.86 -14.14
CA LEU A 48 18.14 17.83 -12.84
C LEU A 48 19.41 16.98 -12.86
N SER A 49 20.34 17.28 -11.95
CA SER A 49 21.52 16.46 -11.72
C SER A 49 21.22 15.35 -10.72
N LEU A 50 21.31 14.10 -11.15
CA LEU A 50 21.20 12.93 -10.28
C LEU A 50 22.56 12.62 -9.63
N VAL A 51 22.54 12.42 -8.31
CA VAL A 51 23.65 11.84 -7.55
C VAL A 51 23.19 10.48 -7.04
N ALA A 52 23.75 9.40 -7.59
CA ALA A 52 23.34 8.04 -7.25
C ALA A 52 23.61 7.72 -5.78
N LEU A 53 22.60 7.21 -5.08
CA LEU A 53 22.70 6.77 -3.68
C LEU A 53 23.09 5.30 -3.51
N SER A 54 22.77 4.47 -4.50
CA SER A 54 23.03 3.03 -4.55
C SER A 54 22.96 2.58 -6.01
N THR A 55 23.10 1.28 -6.28
CA THR A 55 22.83 0.74 -7.62
C THR A 55 21.32 0.52 -7.83
N GLU A 56 20.90 0.38 -9.08
CA GLU A 56 19.52 0.01 -9.42
C GLU A 56 19.20 -1.42 -8.93
N ASP A 57 20.13 -2.37 -9.13
CA ASP A 57 19.98 -3.75 -8.66
C ASP A 57 19.76 -3.83 -7.14
N GLU A 58 20.49 -3.04 -6.36
CA GLU A 58 20.32 -2.98 -4.90
C GLU A 58 18.93 -2.47 -4.50
N TYR A 59 18.38 -1.52 -5.26
CA TYR A 59 17.04 -0.97 -5.04
C TYR A 59 15.94 -1.97 -5.43
N LEU A 60 16.05 -2.60 -6.59
CA LEU A 60 15.11 -3.63 -7.01
C LEU A 60 15.15 -4.84 -6.07
N ALA A 61 16.35 -5.28 -5.64
CA ALA A 61 16.50 -6.35 -4.67
C ALA A 61 15.84 -6.01 -3.32
N ALA A 62 15.93 -4.75 -2.88
CA ALA A 62 15.25 -4.27 -1.68
C ALA A 62 13.72 -4.35 -1.82
N LEU A 63 13.16 -3.94 -2.96
CA LEU A 63 11.73 -4.02 -3.25
C LEU A 63 11.22 -5.46 -3.37
N ARG A 64 12.06 -6.39 -3.82
CA ARG A 64 11.73 -7.83 -3.92
C ARG A 64 11.72 -8.56 -2.59
N GLN A 65 12.11 -7.93 -1.47
CA GLN A 65 12.08 -8.59 -0.16
C GLN A 65 10.62 -8.82 0.29
N PRO A 66 10.13 -10.07 0.41
CA PRO A 66 8.72 -10.33 0.70
C PRO A 66 8.26 -9.73 2.04
N GLU A 67 9.18 -9.73 3.02
CA GLU A 67 8.95 -9.20 4.36
C GLU A 67 8.81 -7.67 4.39
N LEU A 68 9.29 -6.93 3.36
CA LEU A 68 9.12 -5.48 3.25
C LEU A 68 7.63 -5.11 3.20
N TRP A 69 6.82 -5.94 2.54
CA TRP A 69 5.39 -5.74 2.34
C TRP A 69 4.54 -6.31 3.48
N HIS A 70 5.17 -6.96 4.47
CA HIS A 70 4.45 -7.58 5.57
C HIS A 70 3.98 -6.51 6.60
N PRO A 71 2.68 -6.42 6.95
CA PRO A 71 2.12 -5.32 7.76
C PRO A 71 2.77 -5.09 9.14
N ARG A 72 3.37 -6.14 9.74
CA ARG A 72 4.04 -6.05 11.06
C ARG A 72 5.56 -6.06 11.00
N ARG A 73 6.14 -6.56 9.91
CA ARG A 73 7.59 -6.84 9.81
C ARG A 73 8.29 -5.90 8.80
N GLY A 74 7.53 -5.36 7.85
CA GLY A 74 8.01 -4.44 6.82
C GLY A 74 8.73 -3.23 7.38
N PHE A 75 8.21 -2.62 8.47
CA PHE A 75 8.89 -1.50 9.10
C PHE A 75 10.28 -1.87 9.64
N ALA A 76 10.45 -3.08 10.19
CA ALA A 76 11.75 -3.51 10.71
C ALA A 76 12.75 -3.79 9.57
N VAL A 77 12.27 -4.33 8.45
CA VAL A 77 13.05 -4.52 7.22
C VAL A 77 13.48 -3.18 6.63
N LEU A 78 12.52 -2.28 6.42
CA LEU A 78 12.75 -0.92 5.95
C LEU A 78 13.73 -0.18 6.86
N TRP A 79 13.55 -0.25 8.17
CA TRP A 79 14.43 0.39 9.14
C TRP A 79 15.85 -0.14 9.05
N ARG A 80 16.03 -1.46 8.93
CA ARG A 80 17.35 -2.08 8.79
C ARG A 80 18.05 -1.63 7.51
N GLN A 81 17.32 -1.60 6.39
CA GLN A 81 17.84 -1.10 5.12
C GLN A 81 18.21 0.38 5.19
N LEU A 82 17.33 1.23 5.74
CA LEU A 82 17.60 2.65 5.94
C LEU A 82 18.84 2.88 6.81
N MET A 83 18.99 2.15 7.92
CA MET A 83 20.18 2.28 8.77
C MET A 83 21.45 1.87 8.03
N ALA A 84 21.40 0.79 7.25
CA ALA A 84 22.56 0.32 6.47
C ALA A 84 22.97 1.33 5.39
N LEU A 85 22.00 1.99 4.76
CA LEU A 85 22.25 3.00 3.72
C LEU A 85 22.61 4.38 4.30
N THR A 86 22.35 4.64 5.58
CA THR A 86 22.57 5.98 6.16
C THR A 86 24.03 6.46 6.07
N PRO A 87 25.06 5.67 6.46
CA PRO A 87 26.46 6.09 6.34
C PRO A 87 26.91 6.43 4.91
N PRO A 88 26.67 5.59 3.87
CA PRO A 88 27.06 5.93 2.52
C PRO A 88 26.28 7.13 1.96
N ILE A 89 24.97 7.24 2.25
CA ILE A 89 24.18 8.42 1.84
C ILE A 89 24.75 9.69 2.48
N LEU A 90 25.12 9.65 3.77
CA LEU A 90 25.69 10.79 4.47
C LEU A 90 27.00 11.24 3.82
N ALA A 91 27.91 10.30 3.50
CA ALA A 91 29.16 10.62 2.82
C ALA A 91 28.91 11.25 1.43
N THR A 92 27.98 10.69 0.65
CA THR A 92 27.60 11.22 -0.66
C THR A 92 26.98 12.61 -0.55
N LEU A 93 26.14 12.85 0.46
CA LEU A 93 25.54 14.16 0.74
C LEU A 93 26.62 15.17 1.16
N GLU A 94 27.52 14.79 2.06
CA GLU A 94 28.60 15.65 2.54
C GLU A 94 29.54 16.09 1.42
N ALA A 95 29.82 15.19 0.45
CA ALA A 95 30.59 15.53 -0.74
C ALA A 95 29.93 16.60 -1.63
N GLN A 96 28.62 16.82 -1.49
CA GLN A 96 27.90 17.86 -2.22
C GLN A 96 27.89 19.22 -1.50
N ILE A 97 28.34 19.29 -0.24
CA ILE A 97 28.26 20.51 0.56
C ILE A 97 29.30 21.54 0.08
N ILE A 98 28.81 22.74 -0.20
CA ILE A 98 29.58 23.97 -0.34
C ILE A 98 29.28 24.86 0.88
N PRO A 99 30.26 25.10 1.77
CA PRO A 99 30.07 25.89 2.98
C PRO A 99 29.46 27.26 2.71
N GLY A 100 28.46 27.65 3.51
CA GLY A 100 27.76 28.94 3.39
C GLY A 100 26.86 29.09 2.15
N GLN A 101 26.86 28.13 1.23
CA GLN A 101 26.06 28.20 -0.01
C GLN A 101 25.06 27.05 -0.15
N THR A 102 25.08 26.09 0.78
CA THR A 102 24.28 24.86 0.71
C THR A 102 23.10 24.89 1.66
N VAL A 103 21.94 24.52 1.12
CA VAL A 103 20.74 24.20 1.91
C VAL A 103 20.39 22.74 1.63
N LEU A 104 20.08 22.00 2.69
CA LEU A 104 19.72 20.59 2.60
C LEU A 104 18.19 20.44 2.53
N VAL A 105 17.71 19.53 1.70
CA VAL A 105 16.30 19.13 1.69
C VAL A 105 16.25 17.61 1.76
N GLY A 106 15.51 17.04 2.72
CA GLY A 106 15.46 15.59 2.91
C GLY A 106 14.03 15.08 2.94
N SER A 107 13.80 13.85 2.50
CA SER A 107 12.55 13.16 2.80
C SER A 107 12.43 12.95 4.31
N THR A 108 11.22 12.71 4.80
CA THR A 108 10.95 12.59 6.25
C THR A 108 11.84 11.54 6.93
N LEU A 109 12.22 10.47 6.22
CA LEU A 109 13.05 9.37 6.72
C LEU A 109 14.54 9.54 6.43
N SER A 110 14.96 10.64 5.79
CA SER A 110 16.37 10.89 5.49
C SER A 110 17.16 11.27 6.75
N LEU A 111 17.63 10.26 7.47
CA LEU A 111 18.53 10.46 8.62
C LEU A 111 19.85 11.09 8.21
N ALA A 112 20.39 10.75 7.02
CA ALA A 112 21.60 11.36 6.50
C ALA A 112 21.49 12.88 6.38
N THR A 113 20.35 13.41 5.91
CA THR A 113 20.11 14.85 5.84
C THR A 113 20.12 15.50 7.23
N ARG A 114 19.50 14.86 8.23
CA ARG A 114 19.50 15.36 9.62
C ARG A 114 20.88 15.33 10.25
N LEU A 115 21.63 14.25 10.04
CA LEU A 115 22.99 14.11 10.55
C LEU A 115 23.92 15.16 9.92
N ALA A 116 23.82 15.39 8.61
CA ALA A 116 24.60 16.43 7.94
C ALA A 116 24.23 17.84 8.44
N GLN A 117 22.94 18.12 8.64
CA GLN A 117 22.47 19.36 9.26
C GLN A 117 23.13 19.59 10.62
N GLU A 118 23.09 18.60 11.51
CA GLU A 118 23.63 18.71 12.87
C GLU A 118 25.15 18.82 12.88
N ARG A 119 25.85 18.01 12.07
CA ARG A 119 27.33 18.02 11.99
C ARG A 119 27.90 19.31 11.43
N HIS A 120 27.24 19.90 10.43
CA HIS A 120 27.78 21.03 9.67
C HIS A 120 27.05 22.35 9.93
N GLY A 121 26.02 22.35 10.80
CA GLY A 121 25.24 23.55 11.14
C GLY A 121 24.50 24.16 9.94
N LEU A 122 24.13 23.35 8.95
CA LEU A 122 23.53 23.83 7.71
C LEU A 122 22.03 24.09 7.85
N PRO A 123 21.45 25.05 7.10
CA PRO A 123 20.01 25.13 6.95
C PRO A 123 19.49 23.87 6.29
N ALA A 124 18.48 23.22 6.89
CA ALA A 124 17.84 22.04 6.32
C ALA A 124 16.32 22.10 6.44
N ALA A 125 15.64 21.58 5.42
CA ALA A 125 14.19 21.39 5.40
C ALA A 125 13.87 19.91 5.21
N MET A 126 12.96 19.37 6.03
CA MET A 126 12.45 18.02 5.84
C MET A 126 11.10 18.11 5.12
N MET A 127 11.00 17.50 3.95
CA MET A 127 9.78 17.52 3.16
C MET A 127 8.80 16.46 3.69
N HIS A 128 7.60 16.92 4.01
CA HIS A 128 6.45 16.08 4.30
C HIS A 128 5.24 16.69 3.59
N LEU A 129 4.72 16.00 2.57
CA LEU A 129 3.72 16.54 1.64
C LEU A 129 2.49 17.12 2.35
N LYS A 130 1.94 16.40 3.35
CA LYS A 130 0.73 16.81 4.08
C LYS A 130 0.97 17.73 5.28
N LEU A 131 2.22 17.87 5.75
CA LEU A 131 2.50 18.57 7.02
C LEU A 131 2.30 20.08 6.88
N HIS A 132 2.76 20.64 5.76
CA HIS A 132 2.60 22.07 5.50
C HIS A 132 1.12 22.49 5.50
N TRP A 133 0.31 21.77 4.72
CA TRP A 133 -1.16 21.96 4.69
C TRP A 133 -1.78 21.82 6.08
N LEU A 134 -1.33 20.84 6.89
CA LEU A 134 -1.82 20.67 8.25
C LEU A 134 -1.53 21.92 9.10
N LEU A 135 -0.29 22.41 9.09
CA LEU A 135 0.10 23.58 9.90
C LEU A 135 -0.66 24.85 9.47
N GLU A 136 -0.85 25.07 8.17
CA GLU A 136 -1.66 26.19 7.67
C GLU A 136 -3.12 26.06 8.11
N THR A 137 -3.70 24.87 8.00
CA THR A 137 -5.07 24.61 8.45
C THR A 137 -5.22 24.83 9.96
N LEU A 138 -4.25 24.38 10.75
CA LEU A 138 -4.22 24.60 12.20
C LEU A 138 -4.10 26.09 12.56
N LEU A 139 -3.35 26.87 11.79
CA LEU A 139 -3.26 28.32 11.97
C LEU A 139 -4.61 29.01 11.72
N LEU A 140 -5.34 28.60 10.69
CA LEU A 140 -6.70 29.09 10.42
C LEU A 140 -7.66 28.75 11.57
N ILE A 141 -7.62 27.50 12.05
CA ILE A 141 -8.44 27.04 13.19
C ILE A 141 -8.07 27.81 14.48
N GLN A 142 -6.79 28.11 14.69
CA GLN A 142 -6.33 28.90 15.82
C GLN A 142 -6.87 30.34 15.79
N HIS A 143 -6.91 30.98 14.62
CA HIS A 143 -7.48 32.33 14.47
C HIS A 143 -8.97 32.37 14.82
N CYS A 144 -9.71 31.29 14.56
CA CYS A 144 -11.10 31.13 14.98
C CYS A 144 -11.25 30.73 16.47
N ALA A 145 -10.14 30.47 17.17
CA ALA A 145 -10.10 29.94 18.53
C ALA A 145 -10.85 28.60 18.70
N GLU A 146 -10.72 27.73 17.71
CA GLU A 146 -11.48 26.47 17.59
C GLU A 146 -10.64 25.23 17.86
N LYS A 147 -11.28 24.06 17.91
CA LYS A 147 -10.62 22.83 18.38
C LYS A 147 -10.66 21.74 17.34
N VAL A 148 -9.56 20.99 17.27
CA VAL A 148 -9.33 20.00 16.22
C VAL A 148 -8.89 18.65 16.76
N ILE A 149 -9.46 17.60 16.17
CA ILE A 149 -9.02 16.22 16.32
C ILE A 149 -8.21 15.85 15.09
N ILE A 150 -7.01 15.31 15.30
CA ILE A 150 -6.13 14.83 14.22
C ILE A 150 -6.04 13.31 14.33
N PHE A 151 -6.69 12.60 13.42
CA PHE A 151 -6.61 11.15 13.32
C PHE A 151 -5.37 10.73 12.53
N CYS A 152 -4.52 9.93 13.19
CA CYS A 152 -3.30 9.39 12.60
C CYS A 152 -3.03 7.96 13.12
N GLU A 153 -2.89 6.99 12.22
CA GLU A 153 -2.68 5.59 12.58
C GLU A 153 -1.25 5.30 13.01
N PHE A 154 -0.26 5.87 12.32
CA PHE A 154 1.15 5.57 12.54
C PHE A 154 1.72 6.34 13.74
N ARG A 155 2.13 5.61 14.78
CA ARG A 155 2.70 6.20 16.02
C ARG A 155 3.91 7.09 15.79
N ALA A 156 4.75 6.76 14.82
CA ALA A 156 5.92 7.57 14.47
C ALA A 156 5.49 8.95 13.96
N ILE A 157 4.46 8.98 13.09
CA ILE A 157 3.89 10.22 12.56
C ILE A 157 3.19 11.00 13.67
N GLN A 158 2.43 10.35 14.57
CA GLN A 158 1.81 11.05 15.71
C GLN A 158 2.84 11.82 16.56
N ARG A 159 4.00 11.22 16.85
CA ARG A 159 5.09 11.89 17.59
C ARG A 159 5.67 13.06 16.81
N LEU A 160 5.83 12.90 15.50
CA LEU A 160 6.28 13.96 14.59
C LEU A 160 5.30 15.14 14.59
N LEU A 161 4.00 14.87 14.43
CA LEU A 161 2.95 15.88 14.45
C LEU A 161 2.92 16.63 15.78
N LYS A 162 3.02 15.90 16.90
CA LYS A 162 3.10 16.50 18.24
C LYS A 162 4.25 17.51 18.34
N HIS A 163 5.44 17.12 17.87
CA HIS A 163 6.60 17.99 17.89
C HIS A 163 6.39 19.26 17.05
N TYR A 164 5.91 19.14 15.81
CA TYR A 164 5.70 20.31 14.96
C TYR A 164 4.58 21.22 15.46
N ILE A 165 3.52 20.68 16.04
CA ILE A 165 2.46 21.49 16.66
C ILE A 165 3.02 22.24 17.87
N GLU A 166 3.86 21.60 18.68
CA GLU A 166 4.50 22.25 19.83
C GLU A 166 5.41 23.39 19.40
N GLN A 167 6.22 23.19 18.37
CA GLN A 167 7.10 24.23 17.83
C GLN A 167 6.31 25.39 17.20
N ALA A 168 5.24 25.10 16.45
CA ALA A 168 4.49 26.13 15.73
C ALA A 168 3.51 26.92 16.62
N PHE A 169 2.91 26.28 17.63
CA PHE A 169 1.80 26.84 18.40
C PHE A 169 2.09 26.99 19.90
N GLY A 170 3.27 26.57 20.37
CA GLY A 170 3.70 26.74 21.77
C GLY A 170 2.96 25.87 22.78
N PHE A 171 2.28 24.80 22.35
CA PHE A 171 1.71 23.80 23.26
C PHE A 171 1.84 22.38 22.70
N SER A 172 2.00 21.42 23.60
CA SER A 172 2.14 20.01 23.23
C SER A 172 0.77 19.32 23.22
N PRO A 173 0.27 18.82 22.07
CA PRO A 173 -1.00 18.10 22.03
C PRO A 173 -0.87 16.70 22.66
N ASP A 174 -1.96 16.23 23.28
CA ASP A 174 -2.06 14.87 23.80
C ASP A 174 -2.20 13.86 22.65
N ILE A 175 -1.58 12.69 22.82
CA ILE A 175 -1.71 11.55 21.90
C ILE A 175 -2.47 10.44 22.61
N ILE A 176 -3.63 10.03 22.07
CA ILE A 176 -4.45 8.95 22.59
C ILE A 176 -4.42 7.75 21.63
N ASN A 177 -3.83 6.64 22.10
CA ASN A 177 -3.67 5.40 21.34
C ASN A 177 -4.51 4.26 21.92
N GLY A 178 -4.95 3.33 21.06
CA GLY A 178 -5.79 2.18 21.45
C GLY A 178 -5.03 1.10 22.24
N ASP A 179 -3.73 0.94 21.95
CA ASP A 179 -2.85 -0.04 22.59
C ASP A 179 -2.21 0.50 23.87
N SER A 180 -2.91 0.32 24.98
CA SER A 180 -2.24 0.07 26.25
C SER A 180 -3.10 -0.95 26.95
N LYS A 181 -2.50 -2.10 27.29
CA LYS A 181 -3.09 -3.17 28.08
C LYS A 181 -4.05 -2.57 29.11
N ALA A 182 -5.26 -3.11 29.17
CA ALA A 182 -6.38 -2.65 29.99
C ALA A 182 -6.06 -2.67 31.49
N SER A 183 -5.16 -1.78 31.94
CA SER A 183 -5.07 -1.38 33.33
C SER A 183 -6.00 -0.19 33.51
N THR A 184 -6.72 -0.18 34.63
CA THR A 184 -7.59 0.93 35.07
C THR A 184 -6.84 2.27 35.03
N THR A 185 -5.56 2.28 35.39
CA THR A 185 -4.68 3.45 35.36
C THR A 185 -4.52 4.05 33.96
N ALA A 186 -4.45 3.22 32.91
CA ALA A 186 -4.29 3.70 31.53
C ALA A 186 -5.59 4.29 30.96
N ALA A 187 -6.75 3.74 31.36
CA ALA A 187 -8.05 4.29 30.98
C ALA A 187 -8.30 5.67 31.61
N ASP A 188 -7.95 5.82 32.89
CA ASP A 188 -8.09 7.09 33.63
C ASP A 188 -7.21 8.21 33.04
N SER A 189 -5.99 7.88 32.63
CA SER A 189 -5.06 8.83 32.00
C SER A 189 -5.59 9.37 30.66
N ARG A 190 -6.18 8.50 29.82
CA ARG A 190 -6.77 8.90 28.54
C ARG A 190 -7.96 9.83 28.74
N GLN A 191 -8.88 9.46 29.63
CA GLN A 191 -10.05 10.27 29.92
C GLN A 191 -9.67 11.63 30.51
N LYS A 192 -8.59 11.69 31.31
CA LYS A 192 -8.05 12.94 31.85
C LYS A 192 -7.55 13.87 30.75
N GLY A 193 -6.75 13.37 29.78
CA GLY A 193 -6.28 14.17 28.65
C GLY A 193 -7.43 14.72 27.79
N ILE A 194 -8.43 13.87 27.51
CA ILE A 194 -9.61 14.28 26.75
C ILE A 194 -10.44 15.33 27.52
N LYS A 195 -10.64 15.14 28.83
CA LYS A 195 -11.31 16.15 29.67
C LYS A 195 -10.56 17.48 29.69
N ALA A 196 -9.23 17.45 29.80
CA ALA A 196 -8.40 18.65 29.78
C ALA A 196 -8.51 19.39 28.43
N PHE A 197 -8.44 18.65 27.31
CA PHE A 197 -8.65 19.19 25.97
C PHE A 197 -10.03 19.85 25.82
N GLN A 198 -11.09 19.18 26.28
CA GLN A 198 -12.45 19.72 26.19
C GLN A 198 -12.65 20.96 27.07
N ALA A 199 -12.05 21.01 28.26
CA ALA A 199 -12.17 22.13 29.20
C ALA A 199 -11.32 23.36 28.82
N LYS A 200 -10.21 23.18 28.07
CA LYS A 200 -9.32 24.28 27.68
C LYS A 200 -10.07 25.31 26.82
N ALA A 201 -10.01 26.58 27.14
CA ALA A 201 -10.60 27.64 26.30
C ALA A 201 -9.74 27.91 25.06
N GLY A 202 -10.39 28.31 23.95
CA GLY A 202 -9.74 28.67 22.70
C GLY A 202 -9.14 27.48 21.94
N PHE A 203 -8.06 27.74 21.22
CA PHE A 203 -7.41 26.76 20.34
C PHE A 203 -6.89 25.53 21.09
N GLY A 204 -7.15 24.36 20.52
CA GLY A 204 -6.62 23.10 21.00
C GLY A 204 -6.56 22.05 19.92
N ALA A 205 -5.50 21.25 19.94
CA ALA A 205 -5.34 20.07 19.09
C ALA A 205 -5.17 18.81 19.95
N ILE A 206 -5.73 17.70 19.49
CA ILE A 206 -5.52 16.37 20.08
C ILE A 206 -5.29 15.34 18.97
N ILE A 207 -4.37 14.41 19.19
CA ILE A 207 -3.99 13.39 18.20
C ILE A 207 -4.55 12.03 18.64
N LEU A 208 -5.32 11.39 17.77
CA LEU A 208 -5.99 10.12 18.05
C LEU A 208 -5.61 9.06 17.01
N SER A 209 -5.53 7.80 17.43
CA SER A 209 -5.55 6.67 16.49
C SER A 209 -6.99 6.37 16.04
N PRO A 210 -7.24 6.08 14.75
CA PRO A 210 -8.55 5.64 14.28
C PRO A 210 -9.00 4.30 14.89
N VAL A 211 -8.09 3.50 15.46
CA VAL A 211 -8.42 2.22 16.12
C VAL A 211 -8.70 2.42 17.61
N ALA A 212 -8.32 3.57 18.19
CA ALA A 212 -8.75 3.96 19.54
C ALA A 212 -10.26 4.30 19.61
N VAL A 213 -10.99 4.14 18.51
CA VAL A 213 -12.42 4.42 18.35
C VAL A 213 -13.31 3.42 19.11
N GLY A 214 -12.80 2.23 19.46
CA GLY A 214 -13.55 1.24 20.25
C GLY A 214 -13.89 1.65 21.70
N PHE A 215 -13.36 2.77 22.19
CA PHE A 215 -13.45 3.16 23.61
C PHE A 215 -14.64 4.05 23.99
N GLY A 216 -15.57 4.37 23.08
CA GLY A 216 -16.83 5.04 23.45
C GLY A 216 -16.70 6.52 23.86
N VAL A 217 -15.56 7.17 23.62
CA VAL A 217 -15.31 8.56 24.05
C VAL A 217 -16.10 9.58 23.22
N ASN A 218 -16.56 10.67 23.83
CA ASN A 218 -17.20 11.83 23.18
C ASN A 218 -16.29 13.08 23.29
N ILE A 219 -16.01 13.73 22.15
CA ILE A 219 -15.09 14.86 22.02
C ILE A 219 -15.79 16.03 21.28
N GLN A 220 -17.06 16.28 21.63
CA GLN A 220 -17.92 17.31 21.04
C GLN A 220 -17.43 18.77 21.20
N ALA A 221 -16.41 19.02 22.04
CA ALA A 221 -15.78 20.33 22.12
C ALA A 221 -14.92 20.65 20.88
N ALA A 222 -14.54 19.63 20.10
CA ALA A 222 -13.88 19.81 18.81
C ALA A 222 -14.92 19.96 17.71
N ASN A 223 -14.66 20.89 16.79
CA ASN A 223 -15.49 21.17 15.64
C ASN A 223 -14.71 21.05 14.31
N HIS A 224 -13.42 20.67 14.38
CA HIS A 224 -12.64 20.26 13.22
C HIS A 224 -12.13 18.83 13.40
N VAL A 225 -12.21 18.03 12.33
CA VAL A 225 -11.73 16.65 12.29
C VAL A 225 -10.83 16.48 11.07
N ILE A 226 -9.54 16.21 11.30
CA ILE A 226 -8.56 15.98 10.25
C ILE A 226 -8.18 14.50 10.24
N HIS A 227 -8.51 13.79 9.17
CA HIS A 227 -8.04 12.42 8.94
C HIS A 227 -6.69 12.45 8.22
N TYR A 228 -5.63 12.78 8.98
CA TYR A 228 -4.28 12.96 8.43
C TYR A 228 -3.76 11.71 7.71
N THR A 229 -4.07 10.53 8.28
CA THR A 229 -3.97 9.24 7.58
C THR A 229 -5.35 8.62 7.53
N ARG A 230 -5.80 8.27 6.32
CA ARG A 230 -7.13 7.68 6.09
C ARG A 230 -7.13 6.23 6.58
N HIS A 231 -8.18 5.84 7.32
CA HIS A 231 -8.38 4.42 7.63
C HIS A 231 -8.94 3.73 6.38
N TRP A 232 -8.51 2.50 6.13
CA TRP A 232 -8.96 1.71 4.98
C TRP A 232 -10.45 1.31 5.05
N ASN A 233 -11.18 1.66 6.10
CA ASN A 233 -12.57 1.27 6.28
C ASN A 233 -13.39 2.56 6.48
N PRO A 234 -14.28 2.91 5.54
CA PRO A 234 -15.02 4.15 5.61
C PRO A 234 -15.92 4.21 6.86
N ALA A 235 -16.48 3.07 7.31
CA ALA A 235 -17.31 3.04 8.51
C ALA A 235 -16.52 3.35 9.80
N LYS A 236 -15.25 2.92 9.89
CA LYS A 236 -14.38 3.28 11.02
C LYS A 236 -13.97 4.75 10.98
N GLU A 237 -13.80 5.30 9.77
CA GLU A 237 -13.55 6.73 9.56
C GLU A 237 -14.76 7.59 9.95
N ASP A 238 -15.96 7.17 9.58
CA ASP A 238 -17.21 7.84 9.94
C ASP A 238 -17.42 7.76 11.47
N GLN A 239 -17.23 6.59 12.08
CA GLN A 239 -17.30 6.42 13.52
C GLN A 239 -16.26 7.26 14.30
N ALA A 240 -15.10 7.52 13.69
CA ALA A 240 -14.10 8.43 14.25
C ALA A 240 -14.55 9.89 14.14
N THR A 241 -15.17 10.27 13.03
CA THR A 241 -15.76 11.60 12.80
C THR A 241 -16.91 11.88 13.77
N ASP A 242 -17.76 10.88 14.03
CA ASP A 242 -18.89 10.92 14.98
C ASP A 242 -18.46 11.18 16.44
N ARG A 243 -17.14 11.19 16.74
CA ARG A 243 -16.63 11.58 18.06
C ARG A 243 -16.71 13.08 18.28
N ALA A 244 -16.61 13.86 17.21
CA ALA A 244 -16.86 15.30 17.21
C ALA A 244 -18.32 15.59 16.81
N TYR A 245 -18.79 14.95 15.72
CA TYR A 245 -20.16 15.09 15.24
C TYR A 245 -21.13 14.23 16.06
N ARG A 246 -21.51 14.73 17.24
CA ARG A 246 -22.38 14.01 18.18
C ARG A 246 -23.38 14.93 18.85
N ILE A 247 -24.45 14.33 19.40
CA ILE A 247 -25.43 15.02 20.26
C ILE A 247 -24.67 15.75 21.38
N GLY A 248 -24.81 17.08 21.42
CA GLY A 248 -24.10 17.97 22.34
C GLY A 248 -23.02 18.85 21.68
N ALA A 249 -22.69 18.61 20.40
CA ALA A 249 -21.94 19.58 19.60
C ALA A 249 -22.78 20.85 19.38
N THR A 250 -22.15 22.02 19.50
CA THR A 250 -22.80 23.34 19.42
C THR A 250 -22.32 24.18 18.24
N LYS A 251 -21.38 23.64 17.45
CA LYS A 251 -20.77 24.27 16.28
C LYS A 251 -20.82 23.31 15.11
N ASP A 252 -20.78 23.85 13.90
CA ASP A 252 -20.63 23.06 12.68
C ASP A 252 -19.33 22.27 12.71
N VAL A 253 -19.41 20.98 12.34
CA VAL A 253 -18.25 20.10 12.31
C VAL A 253 -17.66 20.04 10.91
N HIS A 254 -16.43 20.52 10.77
CA HIS A 254 -15.68 20.49 9.53
C HIS A 254 -14.78 19.25 9.47
N VAL A 255 -14.89 18.47 8.39
CA VAL A 255 -14.13 17.23 8.20
C VAL A 255 -13.17 17.41 7.03
N TYR A 256 -11.90 17.06 7.24
CA TYR A 256 -10.83 17.24 6.26
C TYR A 256 -10.14 15.92 5.92
N TYR A 257 -9.99 15.68 4.62
CA TYR A 257 -9.28 14.55 4.05
C TYR A 257 -8.09 15.07 3.22
N PRO A 258 -6.90 15.26 3.80
CA PRO A 258 -5.74 15.69 3.04
C PRO A 258 -5.30 14.60 2.05
N VAL A 259 -5.35 14.93 0.76
CA VAL A 259 -5.04 14.06 -0.36
C VAL A 259 -3.95 14.72 -1.20
N THR A 260 -2.87 13.99 -1.46
CA THR A 260 -1.86 14.44 -2.42
C THR A 260 -2.41 14.25 -3.83
N HIS A 261 -2.36 15.28 -4.69
CA HIS A 261 -2.82 15.20 -6.09
C HIS A 261 -1.66 15.46 -7.03
N ALA A 262 -1.65 14.80 -8.18
CA ALA A 262 -0.74 15.03 -9.30
C ALA A 262 -1.56 15.09 -10.60
N GLU A 263 -1.16 15.92 -11.55
CA GLU A 263 -1.91 16.13 -12.81
C GLU A 263 -1.65 15.04 -13.85
N ASP A 264 -0.48 14.42 -13.76
CA ASP A 264 0.10 13.49 -14.74
C ASP A 264 -0.06 12.01 -14.35
N PHE A 265 -0.39 11.72 -13.09
CA PHE A 265 -0.73 10.37 -12.62
C PHE A 265 -1.67 10.42 -11.42
N THR A 266 -2.40 9.32 -11.18
CA THR A 266 -3.24 9.21 -9.99
C THR A 266 -2.36 8.81 -8.80
N THR A 267 -2.35 9.61 -7.74
CA THR A 267 -1.60 9.26 -6.53
C THR A 267 -2.31 8.16 -5.72
N PHE A 268 -1.55 7.50 -4.84
CA PHE A 268 -2.12 6.56 -3.88
C PHE A 268 -3.25 7.18 -3.03
N ASP A 269 -3.04 8.41 -2.54
CA ASP A 269 -4.04 9.12 -1.73
C ASP A 269 -5.34 9.35 -2.53
N MET A 270 -5.23 9.68 -3.82
CA MET A 270 -6.38 9.92 -4.68
C MET A 270 -7.16 8.64 -4.93
N LYS A 271 -6.46 7.55 -5.24
CA LYS A 271 -7.09 6.24 -5.43
C LYS A 271 -7.77 5.76 -4.15
N LEU A 272 -7.11 5.89 -2.99
CA LEU A 272 -7.69 5.55 -1.70
C LEU A 272 -8.97 6.36 -1.45
N HIS A 273 -8.95 7.67 -1.74
CA HIS A 273 -10.12 8.52 -1.58
C HIS A 273 -11.29 8.08 -2.48
N GLN A 274 -11.03 7.75 -3.74
CA GLN A 274 -12.06 7.26 -4.67
C GLN A 274 -12.67 5.95 -4.19
N LEU A 275 -11.85 4.99 -3.76
CA LEU A 275 -12.31 3.70 -3.25
C LEU A 275 -13.15 3.85 -1.97
N LEU A 276 -12.71 4.70 -1.03
CA LEU A 276 -13.46 5.00 0.20
C LEU A 276 -14.80 5.66 -0.11
N SER A 277 -14.83 6.60 -1.06
CA SER A 277 -16.06 7.30 -1.43
C SER A 277 -17.06 6.34 -2.09
N ARG A 278 -16.59 5.53 -3.05
CA ARG A 278 -17.43 4.50 -3.70
C ARG A 278 -17.99 3.50 -2.70
N LYS A 279 -17.18 3.00 -1.76
CA LYS A 279 -17.68 2.08 -0.71
C LYS A 279 -18.66 2.76 0.24
N ARG A 280 -18.46 4.04 0.56
CA ARG A 280 -19.39 4.82 1.39
C ARG A 280 -20.74 5.02 0.67
N GLU A 281 -20.73 5.33 -0.62
CA GLU A 281 -21.95 5.45 -1.44
C GLU A 281 -22.71 4.13 -1.51
N LEU A 282 -22.03 3.01 -1.78
CA LEU A 282 -22.65 1.68 -1.80
C LEU A 282 -23.28 1.29 -0.45
N ALA A 283 -22.65 1.65 0.67
CA ALA A 283 -23.19 1.41 2.01
C ALA A 283 -24.33 2.36 2.41
N GLN A 284 -24.45 3.51 1.74
CA GLN A 284 -25.60 4.40 1.93
C GLN A 284 -26.81 3.93 1.11
N ASP A 285 -26.56 3.33 -0.06
CA ASP A 285 -27.59 2.82 -0.97
C ASP A 285 -28.12 1.42 -0.56
N MET A 286 -27.33 0.63 0.16
CA MET A 286 -27.76 -0.65 0.76
C MET A 286 -27.70 -0.59 2.29
N LEU A 287 -28.72 -1.12 2.98
CA LEU A 287 -28.76 -1.27 4.46
C LEU A 287 -27.68 -2.23 5.05
N ASN A 288 -26.66 -2.61 4.28
CA ASN A 288 -25.57 -3.49 4.69
C ASN A 288 -24.25 -2.72 4.73
N GLY A 289 -23.55 -2.74 5.87
CA GLY A 289 -22.29 -2.01 6.05
C GLY A 289 -21.22 -2.39 5.03
N ALA A 290 -20.46 -1.39 4.55
CA ALA A 290 -19.32 -1.61 3.67
C ALA A 290 -18.18 -2.32 4.43
N GLY A 291 -17.64 -3.38 3.83
CA GLY A 291 -16.42 -4.05 4.29
C GLY A 291 -15.18 -3.17 4.18
N GLU A 292 -14.08 -3.55 4.84
CA GLU A 292 -12.82 -2.81 4.76
C GLU A 292 -12.30 -2.77 3.32
N ILE A 293 -11.63 -1.68 2.96
CA ILE A 293 -10.74 -1.64 1.80
C ILE A 293 -9.50 -2.43 2.17
N SER A 294 -9.10 -3.29 1.27
CA SER A 294 -7.87 -4.04 1.39
C SER A 294 -6.88 -3.56 0.32
N PRO A 295 -5.58 -3.86 0.46
CA PRO A 295 -4.63 -3.64 -0.62
C PRO A 295 -5.10 -4.21 -1.97
N ASN A 296 -5.95 -5.25 -1.95
CA ASN A 296 -6.55 -5.88 -3.13
C ASN A 296 -7.52 -4.97 -3.91
N ASP A 297 -8.09 -3.93 -3.30
CA ASP A 297 -8.95 -2.97 -4.01
C ASP A 297 -8.13 -1.97 -4.85
N PHE A 298 -6.80 -1.96 -4.69
CA PHE A 298 -5.88 -1.13 -5.46
C PHE A 298 -5.27 -1.93 -6.60
N ASN A 299 -5.53 -1.51 -7.84
CA ASN A 299 -4.72 -1.93 -8.98
C ASN A 299 -3.46 -1.05 -9.01
N LEU A 300 -2.28 -1.67 -8.93
CA LEU A 300 -1.01 -0.95 -8.88
C LEU A 300 -0.79 -0.08 -10.14
N ALA A 301 -1.29 -0.52 -11.30
CA ALA A 301 -1.24 0.27 -12.54
C ALA A 301 -2.05 1.58 -12.47
N ASP A 302 -3.01 1.68 -11.54
CA ASP A 302 -3.81 2.89 -11.38
C ASP A 302 -3.09 3.97 -10.56
N VAL A 303 -2.01 3.63 -9.84
CA VAL A 303 -1.32 4.55 -8.91
C VAL A 303 0.14 4.83 -9.26
N ILE A 304 0.63 4.21 -10.34
CA ILE A 304 2.01 4.29 -10.78
C ILE A 304 2.10 5.19 -12.03
N PRO A 305 3.00 6.18 -12.08
CA PRO A 305 3.24 6.97 -13.28
C PRO A 305 3.63 6.07 -14.46
N ALA A 306 3.19 6.42 -15.67
CA ALA A 306 3.45 5.59 -16.85
C ALA A 306 4.95 5.31 -17.11
N SER A 307 5.86 6.16 -16.61
CA SER A 307 7.32 5.94 -16.64
C SER A 307 7.80 4.77 -15.76
N ASP A 308 7.14 4.52 -14.63
CA ASP A 308 7.47 3.43 -13.68
C ASP A 308 6.87 2.08 -14.10
N SER A 309 6.01 2.06 -15.13
CA SER A 309 5.49 0.82 -15.70
C SER A 309 6.58 -0.09 -16.31
N LEU A 310 7.80 0.44 -16.48
CA LEU A 310 9.00 -0.31 -16.88
C LEU A 310 9.51 -1.25 -15.77
N ALA A 311 9.28 -0.94 -14.49
CA ALA A 311 9.72 -1.74 -13.34
C ALA A 311 9.02 -3.12 -13.23
N PHE A 312 7.93 -3.32 -13.98
CA PHE A 312 7.18 -4.59 -14.03
C PHE A 312 7.24 -5.26 -15.41
N LYS A 313 8.26 -4.95 -16.21
CA LYS A 313 8.56 -5.72 -17.44
C LYS A 313 9.04 -7.14 -17.15
N GLU A 314 9.45 -7.44 -15.93
CA GLU A 314 9.91 -8.78 -15.57
C GLU A 314 8.77 -9.78 -15.47
N THR A 315 8.95 -10.89 -16.17
CA THR A 315 8.05 -12.03 -16.16
C THR A 315 8.30 -12.87 -14.90
N ILE A 316 7.24 -13.36 -14.30
CA ILE A 316 7.25 -14.22 -13.12
C ILE A 316 8.16 -15.42 -13.37
N THR A 317 9.10 -15.64 -12.46
CA THR A 317 10.00 -16.80 -12.50
C THR A 317 9.39 -17.99 -11.76
N LEU A 318 10.00 -19.17 -11.92
CA LEU A 318 9.59 -20.33 -11.14
C LEU A 318 9.78 -20.09 -9.64
N ASP A 319 10.90 -19.47 -9.24
CA ASP A 319 11.19 -19.19 -7.83
C ASP A 319 10.15 -18.28 -7.19
N ASP A 320 9.63 -17.30 -7.95
CA ASP A 320 8.51 -16.46 -7.52
C ASP A 320 7.27 -17.33 -7.29
N ALA A 321 6.91 -18.18 -8.25
CA ALA A 321 5.73 -19.05 -8.18
C ALA A 321 5.79 -20.07 -7.02
N LEU A 322 6.99 -20.54 -6.66
CA LEU A 322 7.19 -21.43 -5.52
C LEU A 322 6.88 -20.75 -4.17
N GLN A 323 7.09 -19.45 -4.08
CA GLN A 323 6.92 -18.65 -2.87
C GLN A 323 5.58 -17.91 -2.83
N MET A 324 4.75 -18.04 -3.86
CA MET A 324 3.46 -17.36 -3.93
C MET A 324 2.49 -17.83 -2.85
N ARG A 325 1.70 -16.88 -2.36
CA ARG A 325 0.50 -17.18 -1.58
C ARG A 325 -0.53 -17.88 -2.47
N PRO A 326 -1.42 -18.73 -1.91
CA PRO A 326 -2.39 -19.50 -2.69
C PRO A 326 -3.23 -18.66 -3.65
N ASP A 327 -3.69 -17.50 -3.20
CA ASP A 327 -4.50 -16.57 -4.00
C ASP A 327 -3.73 -16.01 -5.21
N TYR A 328 -2.47 -15.62 -5.01
CA TYR A 328 -1.59 -15.17 -6.09
C TYR A 328 -1.24 -16.30 -7.05
N PHE A 329 -1.09 -17.52 -6.55
CA PHE A 329 -0.82 -18.69 -7.38
C PHE A 329 -2.00 -19.04 -8.30
N GLU A 330 -3.23 -18.96 -7.80
CA GLU A 330 -4.43 -19.11 -8.64
C GLU A 330 -4.50 -17.99 -9.71
N GLY A 331 -4.15 -16.75 -9.35
CA GLY A 331 -4.05 -15.65 -10.31
C GLY A 331 -2.98 -15.88 -11.39
N LEU A 332 -1.84 -16.45 -11.00
CA LEU A 332 -0.79 -16.87 -11.93
C LEU A 332 -1.30 -17.91 -12.93
N VAL A 333 -2.01 -18.93 -12.43
CA VAL A 333 -2.59 -19.98 -13.27
C VAL A 333 -3.63 -19.39 -14.22
N ALA A 334 -4.50 -18.50 -13.76
CA ALA A 334 -5.43 -17.79 -14.63
C ALA A 334 -4.69 -17.00 -15.73
N ALA A 335 -3.65 -16.25 -15.39
CA ALA A 335 -2.87 -15.48 -16.36
C ALA A 335 -2.17 -16.37 -17.39
N LEU A 336 -1.64 -17.51 -16.97
CA LEU A 336 -1.03 -18.50 -17.86
C LEU A 336 -2.03 -19.05 -18.88
N TRP A 337 -3.28 -19.30 -18.49
CA TRP A 337 -4.31 -19.78 -19.42
C TRP A 337 -4.80 -18.67 -20.34
N GLN A 338 -4.89 -17.43 -19.86
CA GLN A 338 -5.21 -16.29 -20.71
C GLN A 338 -4.14 -16.11 -21.81
N GLN A 339 -2.85 -16.21 -21.46
CA GLN A 339 -1.75 -16.12 -22.43
C GLN A 339 -1.72 -17.27 -23.45
N GLN A 340 -2.34 -18.41 -23.13
CA GLN A 340 -2.50 -19.53 -24.06
C GLN A 340 -3.65 -19.34 -25.06
N GLY A 341 -4.31 -18.17 -25.06
CA GLY A 341 -5.31 -17.80 -26.06
C GLY A 341 -6.75 -18.08 -25.65
N PHE A 342 -7.02 -18.31 -24.35
CA PHE A 342 -8.39 -18.35 -23.84
C PHE A 342 -8.95 -16.92 -23.74
N SER A 343 -10.09 -16.68 -24.40
CA SER A 343 -10.71 -15.36 -24.50
C SER A 343 -11.36 -14.88 -23.20
N GLU A 344 -11.90 -15.79 -22.39
CA GLU A 344 -12.50 -15.47 -21.11
C GLU A 344 -11.85 -16.32 -20.02
N VAL A 345 -11.07 -15.70 -19.12
CA VAL A 345 -10.42 -16.40 -18.01
C VAL A 345 -10.68 -15.66 -16.71
N GLN A 346 -11.15 -16.39 -15.71
CA GLN A 346 -11.58 -15.83 -14.43
C GLN A 346 -11.24 -16.77 -13.28
N ARG A 347 -10.91 -16.19 -12.12
CA ARG A 347 -10.86 -16.91 -10.86
C ARG A 347 -12.26 -17.04 -10.27
N THR A 348 -12.52 -18.16 -9.62
CA THR A 348 -13.76 -18.38 -8.90
C THR A 348 -13.72 -17.74 -7.51
N PRO A 349 -14.88 -17.46 -6.89
CA PRO A 349 -14.92 -16.93 -5.54
C PRO A 349 -14.49 -17.99 -4.52
N GLY A 350 -13.74 -17.61 -3.47
CA GLY A 350 -13.28 -18.56 -2.43
C GLY A 350 -14.37 -19.22 -1.57
N SER A 351 -15.64 -19.05 -1.91
CA SER A 351 -16.78 -19.78 -1.34
C SER A 351 -17.80 -20.11 -2.43
N GLY A 352 -18.19 -21.38 -2.55
CA GLY A 352 -19.16 -21.83 -3.55
C GLY A 352 -18.55 -22.10 -4.95
N ASP A 353 -17.23 -22.18 -5.05
CA ASP A 353 -16.47 -22.53 -6.25
C ASP A 353 -16.67 -23.98 -6.73
N HIS A 354 -17.20 -24.85 -5.87
CA HIS A 354 -17.33 -26.29 -6.08
C HIS A 354 -16.00 -27.00 -6.35
N GLY A 355 -14.88 -26.49 -5.81
CA GLY A 355 -13.55 -27.06 -5.98
C GLY A 355 -12.95 -26.82 -7.37
N ILE A 356 -13.25 -25.67 -7.98
CA ILE A 356 -12.65 -25.17 -9.21
C ILE A 356 -12.14 -23.76 -8.92
N ASP A 357 -10.83 -23.52 -8.96
CA ASP A 357 -10.24 -22.21 -8.64
C ASP A 357 -10.18 -21.26 -9.85
N VAL A 358 -10.04 -21.81 -11.07
CA VAL A 358 -9.98 -21.04 -12.33
C VAL A 358 -10.83 -21.68 -13.41
N VAL A 359 -11.58 -20.84 -14.12
CA VAL A 359 -12.35 -21.21 -15.31
C VAL A 359 -11.81 -20.43 -16.49
N ALA A 360 -11.44 -21.14 -17.56
CA ALA A 360 -11.00 -20.57 -18.82
C ALA A 360 -11.88 -21.05 -19.97
N LEU A 361 -12.44 -20.14 -20.76
CA LEU A 361 -13.35 -20.43 -21.86
C LEU A 361 -12.75 -19.97 -23.19
N GLN A 362 -12.84 -20.84 -24.19
CA GLN A 362 -12.49 -20.58 -25.58
C GLN A 362 -13.38 -21.45 -26.48
N ARG A 363 -14.64 -21.03 -26.64
CA ARG A 363 -15.70 -21.81 -27.30
C ARG A 363 -15.22 -22.40 -28.65
N PRO A 364 -15.45 -23.70 -28.91
CA PRO A 364 -16.25 -24.66 -28.15
C PRO A 364 -15.52 -25.35 -26.98
N ASP A 365 -14.27 -24.97 -26.70
CA ASP A 365 -13.42 -25.59 -25.68
C ASP A 365 -13.40 -24.78 -24.39
N GLY A 366 -13.06 -25.44 -23.29
CA GLY A 366 -12.86 -24.81 -21.98
C GLY A 366 -11.90 -25.59 -21.10
N ALA A 367 -11.42 -24.96 -20.03
CA ALA A 367 -10.63 -25.59 -18.99
C ALA A 367 -11.19 -25.24 -17.62
N LEU A 368 -11.29 -26.26 -16.77
CA LEU A 368 -11.58 -26.13 -15.35
C LEU A 368 -10.34 -26.55 -14.57
N ILE A 369 -9.83 -25.65 -13.75
CA ILE A 369 -8.52 -25.79 -13.17
C ILE A 369 -8.62 -25.69 -11.65
N GLN A 370 -8.05 -26.67 -10.97
CA GLN A 370 -7.87 -26.66 -9.52
C GLN A 370 -6.41 -26.46 -9.16
N CYS A 371 -6.13 -25.49 -8.30
CA CYS A 371 -4.81 -25.14 -7.84
C CYS A 371 -4.54 -25.74 -6.46
N LYS A 372 -3.29 -26.15 -6.23
CA LYS A 372 -2.86 -26.54 -4.88
C LYS A 372 -1.46 -26.06 -4.61
N THR A 373 -1.26 -25.36 -3.51
CA THR A 373 0.07 -24.87 -3.13
C THR A 373 0.58 -25.55 -1.86
N SER A 374 1.90 -25.73 -1.78
CA SER A 374 2.57 -26.10 -0.54
C SER A 374 3.85 -25.28 -0.38
N SER A 375 4.11 -24.82 0.85
CA SER A 375 5.34 -24.14 1.24
C SER A 375 6.48 -25.11 1.60
N SER A 376 6.19 -26.40 1.73
CA SER A 376 7.21 -27.43 1.92
C SER A 376 7.83 -27.80 0.58
N GLU A 377 9.14 -27.59 0.46
CA GLU A 377 9.92 -27.97 -0.72
C GLU A 377 9.79 -29.47 -1.01
N ASN A 378 9.65 -29.81 -2.29
CA ASN A 378 9.50 -31.17 -2.79
C ASN A 378 8.28 -31.92 -2.21
N ALA A 379 7.26 -31.20 -1.76
CA ALA A 379 6.05 -31.82 -1.25
C ALA A 379 5.36 -32.67 -2.32
N GLN A 380 4.85 -33.83 -1.89
CA GLN A 380 4.21 -34.84 -2.73
C GLN A 380 2.70 -34.85 -2.46
N LEU A 381 1.98 -33.96 -3.14
CA LEU A 381 0.55 -33.74 -2.93
C LEU A 381 -0.28 -34.96 -3.36
N GLY A 382 -1.33 -35.23 -2.57
CA GLY A 382 -2.29 -36.31 -2.80
C GLY A 382 -3.35 -35.96 -3.84
N TRP A 383 -4.35 -36.84 -3.94
CA TRP A 383 -5.38 -36.76 -4.99
C TRP A 383 -6.53 -35.78 -4.72
N ASP A 384 -6.46 -34.97 -3.66
CA ASP A 384 -7.56 -34.08 -3.24
C ASP A 384 -7.95 -33.08 -4.34
N ALA A 385 -6.98 -32.47 -5.02
CA ALA A 385 -7.23 -31.55 -6.14
C ALA A 385 -7.97 -32.24 -7.30
N ILE A 386 -7.65 -33.51 -7.58
CA ILE A 386 -8.32 -34.31 -8.61
C ILE A 386 -9.76 -34.59 -8.21
N LYS A 387 -10.00 -34.92 -6.94
CA LYS A 387 -11.34 -35.14 -6.41
C LYS A 387 -12.19 -33.87 -6.51
N GLU A 388 -11.63 -32.72 -6.13
CA GLU A 388 -12.27 -31.40 -6.21
C GLU A 388 -12.66 -31.05 -7.65
N VAL A 389 -11.71 -31.10 -8.59
CA VAL A 389 -11.98 -30.72 -9.99
C VAL A 389 -12.99 -31.65 -10.67
N VAL A 390 -12.95 -32.95 -10.37
CA VAL A 390 -13.88 -33.93 -10.93
C VAL A 390 -15.29 -33.72 -10.39
N ALA A 391 -15.42 -33.43 -9.08
CA ALA A 391 -16.70 -33.16 -8.47
C ALA A 391 -17.32 -31.85 -8.95
N GLY A 392 -16.50 -30.80 -9.10
CA GLY A 392 -16.94 -29.47 -9.56
C GLY A 392 -17.35 -29.41 -11.02
N ALA A 393 -16.74 -30.23 -11.88
CA ALA A 393 -16.93 -30.16 -13.34
C ALA A 393 -18.39 -30.25 -13.80
N ALA A 394 -19.20 -31.11 -13.16
CA ALA A 394 -20.61 -31.27 -13.50
C ALA A 394 -21.44 -29.99 -13.28
N THR A 395 -21.03 -29.12 -12.37
CA THR A 395 -21.70 -27.84 -12.12
C THR A 395 -21.42 -26.85 -13.23
N TYR A 396 -20.16 -26.70 -13.64
CA TYR A 396 -19.78 -25.78 -14.72
C TYR A 396 -20.23 -26.26 -16.10
N GLN A 397 -20.21 -27.57 -16.35
CA GLN A 397 -20.76 -28.15 -17.58
C GLN A 397 -22.26 -27.85 -17.76
N ARG A 398 -23.03 -27.78 -16.66
CA ARG A 398 -24.45 -27.38 -16.71
C ARG A 398 -24.64 -25.89 -17.01
N ARG A 399 -23.71 -25.04 -16.56
CA ARG A 399 -23.75 -23.60 -16.83
C ARG A 399 -23.33 -23.26 -18.27
N HIS A 400 -22.43 -24.04 -18.84
CA HIS A 400 -21.97 -23.89 -20.23
C HIS A 400 -22.13 -25.21 -21.00
N PRO A 401 -23.37 -25.62 -21.33
CA PRO A 401 -23.65 -26.89 -22.02
C PRO A 401 -23.01 -26.99 -23.41
N GLU A 402 -22.67 -25.86 -24.02
CA GLU A 402 -22.03 -25.72 -25.31
C GLU A 402 -20.50 -25.82 -25.28
N VAL A 403 -19.89 -25.90 -24.09
CA VAL A 403 -18.43 -25.93 -23.91
C VAL A 403 -17.98 -27.32 -23.50
N THR A 404 -16.93 -27.84 -24.12
CA THR A 404 -16.28 -29.09 -23.68
C THR A 404 -15.11 -28.77 -22.75
N PHE A 405 -15.26 -29.08 -21.46
CA PHE A 405 -14.25 -28.76 -20.45
C PHE A 405 -13.17 -29.84 -20.30
N LYS A 406 -11.90 -29.43 -20.40
CA LYS A 406 -10.76 -30.18 -19.88
C LYS A 406 -10.61 -29.94 -18.38
N LYS A 407 -10.36 -30.99 -17.61
CA LYS A 407 -10.08 -30.90 -16.17
C LYS A 407 -8.58 -30.86 -15.93
N ILE A 408 -8.13 -29.91 -15.13
CA ILE A 408 -6.71 -29.65 -14.93
C ILE A 408 -6.44 -29.45 -13.44
N CYS A 409 -5.32 -29.97 -12.95
CA CYS A 409 -4.79 -29.60 -11.64
C CYS A 409 -3.39 -29.02 -11.77
N VAL A 410 -3.12 -27.91 -11.09
CA VAL A 410 -1.83 -27.22 -11.11
C VAL A 410 -1.29 -27.05 -9.70
N THR A 411 0.00 -27.29 -9.49
CA THR A 411 0.65 -27.07 -8.21
C THR A 411 2.05 -26.47 -8.35
N ASN A 412 2.49 -25.75 -7.33
CA ASN A 412 3.87 -25.29 -7.21
C ASN A 412 4.84 -26.40 -6.74
N GLN A 413 4.34 -27.58 -6.34
CA GLN A 413 5.17 -28.71 -5.88
C GLN A 413 4.95 -29.94 -6.79
N PHE A 414 4.93 -31.16 -6.24
CA PHE A 414 4.78 -32.39 -7.01
C PHE A 414 3.51 -33.16 -6.64
N PHE A 415 3.01 -33.98 -7.57
CA PHE A 415 1.94 -34.94 -7.31
C PHE A 415 2.52 -36.33 -7.06
N ASN A 416 2.03 -37.01 -6.03
CA ASN A 416 2.46 -38.37 -5.73
C ASN A 416 1.88 -39.41 -6.69
N ALA A 417 2.42 -40.64 -6.67
CA ALA A 417 1.98 -41.72 -7.56
C ALA A 417 0.49 -42.10 -7.42
N ASN A 418 -0.14 -41.81 -6.26
CA ASN A 418 -1.56 -42.01 -6.09
C ASN A 418 -2.37 -40.96 -6.86
N ALA A 419 -1.99 -39.69 -6.74
CA ALA A 419 -2.59 -38.59 -7.50
C ALA A 419 -2.49 -38.81 -9.01
N GLN A 420 -1.34 -39.27 -9.51
CA GLN A 420 -1.14 -39.61 -10.93
C GLN A 420 -2.11 -40.68 -11.43
N ARG A 421 -2.23 -41.82 -10.72
CA ARG A 421 -3.19 -42.89 -11.05
C ARG A 421 -4.63 -42.40 -11.07
N HIS A 422 -5.01 -41.56 -10.11
CA HIS A 422 -6.37 -41.00 -10.06
C HIS A 422 -6.62 -39.99 -11.19
N ALA A 423 -5.62 -39.21 -11.58
CA ALA A 423 -5.73 -38.27 -12.68
C ALA A 423 -5.95 -39.01 -14.01
N GLU A 424 -5.19 -40.08 -14.28
CA GLU A 424 -5.37 -40.95 -15.45
C GLU A 424 -6.78 -41.54 -15.50
N ASN A 425 -7.24 -42.15 -14.40
CA ASN A 425 -8.56 -42.77 -14.33
C ASN A 425 -9.72 -41.77 -14.52
N ASN A 426 -9.50 -40.49 -14.24
CA ASN A 426 -10.53 -39.45 -14.32
C ASN A 426 -10.34 -38.48 -15.50
N ASN A 427 -9.38 -38.74 -16.40
CA ASN A 427 -9.00 -37.83 -17.50
C ASN A 427 -8.74 -36.39 -17.01
N VAL A 428 -7.85 -36.25 -16.02
CA VAL A 428 -7.40 -34.95 -15.47
C VAL A 428 -5.95 -34.72 -15.85
N ALA A 429 -5.63 -33.56 -16.43
CA ALA A 429 -4.27 -33.17 -16.73
C ALA A 429 -3.58 -32.62 -15.47
N LEU A 430 -2.34 -33.02 -15.20
CA LEU A 430 -1.55 -32.54 -14.05
C LEU A 430 -0.40 -31.67 -14.53
N TYR A 431 -0.24 -30.51 -13.89
CA TYR A 431 0.93 -29.65 -14.02
C TYR A 431 1.55 -29.49 -12.64
N ASP A 432 2.63 -30.22 -12.40
CA ASP A 432 3.47 -30.07 -11.22
C ASP A 432 4.52 -28.96 -11.44
N GLN A 433 5.48 -28.84 -10.54
CA GLN A 433 6.55 -27.85 -10.62
C GLN A 433 7.29 -27.87 -11.97
N HIS A 434 7.51 -29.05 -12.57
CA HIS A 434 8.16 -29.14 -13.89
C HIS A 434 7.23 -28.63 -14.99
N GLY A 435 5.95 -29.03 -14.95
CA GLY A 435 4.93 -28.53 -15.88
C GLY A 435 4.76 -27.01 -15.79
N LEU A 436 4.72 -26.47 -14.57
CA LEU A 436 4.62 -25.04 -14.30
C LEU A 436 5.84 -24.27 -14.82
N ALA A 437 7.05 -24.79 -14.61
CA ALA A 437 8.27 -24.19 -15.14
C ALA A 437 8.23 -24.10 -16.67
N GLN A 438 7.70 -25.14 -17.33
CA GLN A 438 7.56 -25.15 -18.78
C GLN A 438 6.48 -24.18 -19.27
N LEU A 439 5.36 -24.06 -18.54
CA LEU A 439 4.31 -23.07 -18.82
C LEU A 439 4.86 -21.65 -18.74
N LEU A 440 5.56 -21.30 -17.66
CA LEU A 440 6.18 -19.97 -17.48
C LEU A 440 7.18 -19.64 -18.58
N LYS A 441 7.90 -20.65 -19.09
CA LYS A 441 8.88 -20.48 -20.17
C LYS A 441 8.22 -20.24 -21.53
N ASN A 442 7.07 -20.88 -21.78
CA ASN A 442 6.35 -20.79 -23.05
C ASN A 442 5.39 -19.59 -23.10
N CYS A 443 4.84 -19.22 -21.96
CA CYS A 443 3.86 -18.15 -21.79
C CYS A 443 4.38 -17.19 -20.72
N PRO A 444 5.20 -16.19 -21.10
CA PRO A 444 5.74 -15.26 -20.14
C PRO A 444 4.61 -14.39 -19.55
N VAL A 445 4.41 -14.49 -18.25
CA VAL A 445 3.37 -13.76 -17.50
C VAL A 445 4.05 -12.75 -16.59
N ARG A 446 3.56 -11.51 -16.53
CA ARG A 446 4.06 -10.49 -15.60
C ARG A 446 3.22 -10.47 -14.33
N LEU A 447 3.77 -9.93 -13.24
CA LEU A 447 3.03 -9.75 -11.98
C LEU A 447 1.75 -8.94 -12.20
N LEU A 448 1.77 -7.93 -13.07
CA LEU A 448 0.59 -7.14 -13.41
C LEU A 448 -0.52 -7.97 -14.06
N ASP A 449 -0.18 -8.98 -14.86
CA ASP A 449 -1.16 -9.85 -15.53
C ASP A 449 -1.87 -10.74 -14.48
N VAL A 450 -1.12 -11.17 -13.45
CA VAL A 450 -1.66 -11.89 -12.28
C VAL A 450 -2.55 -11.00 -11.44
N GLU A 451 -2.10 -9.78 -11.14
CA GLU A 451 -2.85 -8.83 -10.32
C GLU A 451 -4.17 -8.41 -10.97
N ARG A 452 -4.22 -8.28 -12.30
CA ARG A 452 -5.49 -8.04 -13.01
C ARG A 452 -6.51 -9.15 -12.75
N LEU A 453 -6.05 -10.40 -12.79
CA LEU A 453 -6.90 -11.58 -12.63
C LEU A 453 -7.22 -11.94 -11.18
N LEU A 454 -6.47 -11.39 -10.22
CA LEU A 454 -6.80 -11.46 -8.79
C LEU A 454 -8.12 -10.74 -8.48
N TYR A 455 -8.50 -9.73 -9.27
CA TYR A 455 -9.60 -8.81 -8.94
C TYR A 455 -10.77 -8.84 -9.94
N THR A 456 -10.64 -9.52 -11.08
CA THR A 456 -11.79 -9.95 -11.88
C THR A 456 -12.47 -11.15 -11.21
N GLN A 457 -13.57 -10.89 -10.52
CA GLN A 457 -14.43 -11.93 -9.98
C GLN A 457 -15.30 -12.52 -11.08
N TRP A 458 -15.64 -13.81 -10.96
CA TRP A 458 -16.65 -14.43 -11.80
C TRP A 458 -18.01 -13.72 -11.62
N ASP A 459 -18.45 -13.00 -12.66
CA ASP A 459 -19.81 -12.44 -12.69
C ASP A 459 -20.80 -13.60 -12.78
N GLN A 460 -21.70 -13.69 -11.81
CA GLN A 460 -22.80 -14.65 -11.81
C GLN A 460 -23.83 -14.24 -12.88
N ALA A 461 -23.52 -14.53 -14.15
CA ALA A 461 -24.51 -14.56 -15.22
C ALA A 461 -25.15 -15.94 -15.31
#